data_AF-A0A3C1B7W9-F1
#
_entry.id   AF-A0A3C1B7W9-F1
#
_cell.length_a   1.000
_cell.length_b   1.000
_cell.length_c   1.000
_cell.angle_alpha   90.00
_cell.angle_beta   90.00
_cell.angle_gamma   90.00
#
_symmetry.space_group_name_H-M   'P 1'
#
loop_
_entity.id
_entity.type
_entity.pdbx_description
1 polymer ?
#
loop_
_entity_poly.entity_id
_entity_poly.type
_entity_poly.pdbx_seq_one_letter_code
_entity_poly.pdbx_strand_id
1 'polypeptide(L)'
;MSNSLLFRALTAGGALALLGACEPVEIGQNPTPNAASVLPLPFPMSVEQKSLAPAAAVEVDDPTGAVAAVDTTSLSDENDFEAVAARQSIESDAKRLAESRAKYVVIEPTDLPVRPGTNEISIIEYALRTTNPVGVQIYRRSGLYNEELYLRSCNFYASPSEAQQVFLKRSGPKMDWMGLDPDGDGFACSWDPTPFRLAGSSG
;
A
#
# COMPACT_ATOMS: atom_id res chain seq x y z
N MET A 1 39.03 -1.07 72.73
CA MET A 1 38.04 0.02 72.86
C MET A 1 37.15 -0.05 71.62
N SER A 2 36.31 -1.05 71.42
CA SER A 2 34.97 -1.27 71.99
C SER A 2 34.11 -0.01 72.08
N ASN A 3 33.20 0.17 71.11
CA ASN A 3 31.77 0.48 71.29
C ASN A 3 31.15 0.75 69.92
N SER A 4 30.30 -0.15 69.40
CA SER A 4 28.86 -0.28 69.72
C SER A 4 27.99 0.64 68.87
N LEU A 5 27.41 -0.01 67.86
CA LEU A 5 26.08 0.16 67.30
C LEU A 5 25.15 1.11 68.09
N LEU A 6 24.59 2.10 67.40
CA LEU A 6 23.29 2.65 67.75
C LEU A 6 22.41 2.73 66.50
N PHE A 7 21.45 1.81 66.48
CA PHE A 7 20.23 1.89 65.70
C PHE A 7 19.51 3.22 65.98
N ARG A 8 19.07 3.90 64.92
CA ARG A 8 17.85 4.70 64.96
C ARG A 8 17.06 4.45 63.68
N ALA A 9 16.07 3.59 63.81
CA ALA A 9 14.91 3.59 62.95
C ALA A 9 14.20 4.94 63.09
N LEU A 10 13.94 5.60 61.98
CA LEU A 10 12.90 6.63 61.89
C LEU A 10 11.96 6.23 60.77
N THR A 11 10.93 5.49 61.17
CA THR A 11 9.69 5.32 60.42
C THR A 11 8.90 6.63 60.47
N ALA A 12 8.78 7.29 59.32
CA ALA A 12 7.72 8.23 58.99
C ALA A 12 7.57 8.11 57.46
N GLY A 13 6.54 7.45 56.95
CA GLY A 13 5.16 7.91 57.07
C GLY A 13 4.86 8.71 55.81
N GLY A 14 4.44 8.02 54.74
CA GLY A 14 4.20 8.66 53.45
C GLY A 14 4.03 7.66 52.31
N ALA A 15 3.27 6.59 52.54
CA ALA A 15 2.69 5.84 51.43
C ALA A 15 1.63 6.72 50.77
N LEU A 16 2.01 7.50 49.76
CA LEU A 16 1.05 8.07 48.83
C LEU A 16 0.79 7.00 47.77
N ALA A 17 -0.09 6.08 48.12
CA ALA A 17 -0.76 5.22 47.16
C ALA A 17 -1.58 6.12 46.24
N LEU A 18 -1.05 6.40 45.04
CA LEU A 18 -1.90 6.78 43.92
C LEU A 18 -2.66 5.51 43.53
N LEU A 19 -3.79 5.33 44.22
CA LEU A 19 -4.92 4.54 43.74
C LEU A 19 -5.41 5.20 42.44
N GLY A 20 -4.74 4.89 41.34
CA GLY A 20 -5.33 5.01 40.02
C GLY A 20 -6.44 3.98 39.95
N ALA A 21 -7.65 4.39 40.32
CA ALA A 21 -8.85 3.59 40.15
C ALA A 21 -8.93 3.13 38.69
N CYS A 22 -8.92 1.82 38.49
CA CYS A 22 -9.44 1.22 37.28
C CYS A 22 -10.96 1.41 37.36
N GLU A 23 -11.48 2.49 36.78
CA GLU A 23 -12.91 2.61 36.56
C GLU A 23 -13.33 1.46 35.61
N PRO A 24 -14.44 0.76 35.89
CA PRO A 24 -14.99 -0.16 34.92
C PRO A 24 -15.42 0.65 33.70
N VAL A 25 -14.78 0.39 32.56
CA VAL A 25 -15.30 0.82 31.26
C VAL A 25 -16.60 0.06 31.05
N GLU A 26 -17.71 0.75 31.28
CA GLU A 26 -19.01 0.38 30.75
C GLU A 26 -18.85 0.14 29.25
N ILE A 27 -19.11 -1.09 28.80
CA ILE A 27 -19.22 -1.44 27.39
C ILE A 27 -20.58 -0.88 26.91
N GLY A 28 -20.65 0.44 26.83
CA GLY A 28 -21.78 1.17 26.27
C GLY A 28 -21.82 0.95 24.77
N GLN A 29 -22.89 0.28 24.33
CA GLN A 29 -23.44 0.23 22.98
C GLN A 29 -22.52 0.58 21.81
N ASN A 30 -22.28 -0.44 20.99
CA ASN A 30 -21.86 -0.39 19.59
C ASN A 30 -22.30 0.94 18.93
N PRO A 31 -21.37 1.79 18.45
CA PRO A 31 -21.77 3.01 17.78
C PRO A 31 -22.58 2.62 16.55
N THR A 32 -23.85 3.02 16.53
CA THR A 32 -24.60 3.15 15.28
C THR A 32 -23.71 3.87 14.28
N PRO A 33 -23.54 3.37 13.04
CA PRO A 33 -22.72 4.06 12.06
C PRO A 33 -23.34 5.44 11.82
N ASN A 34 -22.68 6.47 12.34
CA ASN A 34 -22.99 7.85 12.05
C ASN A 34 -22.76 8.04 10.55
N ALA A 35 -23.84 8.25 9.82
CA ALA A 35 -23.84 8.64 8.42
C ALA A 35 -23.26 10.06 8.30
N ALA A 36 -21.92 10.21 8.29
CA ALA A 36 -21.28 11.50 8.01
C ALA A 36 -19.80 11.36 7.64
N SER A 37 -19.52 10.82 6.45
CA SER A 37 -18.45 11.26 5.52
C SER A 37 -18.33 10.22 4.40
N VAL A 38 -19.40 10.07 3.64
CA VAL A 38 -19.34 9.48 2.31
C VAL A 38 -19.05 10.65 1.39
N LEU A 39 -17.92 10.62 0.68
CA LEU A 39 -17.68 11.56 -0.42
C LEU A 39 -18.93 11.54 -1.32
N PRO A 40 -19.45 12.70 -1.76
CA PRO A 40 -20.67 12.70 -2.55
C PRO A 40 -20.41 11.86 -3.81
N LEU A 41 -21.18 10.78 -3.97
CA LEU A 41 -21.30 10.16 -5.28
C LEU A 41 -21.72 11.28 -6.25
N PRO A 42 -21.17 11.31 -7.48
CA PRO A 42 -21.61 12.28 -8.47
C PRO A 42 -23.13 12.22 -8.56
N PHE A 43 -23.77 13.37 -8.37
CA PHE A 43 -25.22 13.51 -8.46
C PHE A 43 -25.73 12.77 -9.70
N PRO A 44 -26.85 12.04 -9.65
CA PRO A 44 -27.48 11.62 -10.88
C PRO A 44 -27.77 12.91 -11.65
N MET A 45 -27.13 13.06 -12.81
CA MET A 45 -27.47 14.09 -13.76
C MET A 45 -28.99 14.07 -13.90
N SER A 46 -29.67 15.18 -13.57
CA SER A 46 -31.09 15.31 -13.84
C SER A 46 -31.26 15.10 -15.35
N VAL A 47 -31.74 13.91 -15.72
CA VAL A 47 -32.25 13.70 -17.06
C VAL A 47 -33.54 14.51 -17.08
N GLU A 48 -33.45 15.70 -17.67
CA GLU A 48 -34.64 16.41 -18.11
C GLU A 48 -35.27 15.53 -19.20
N GLN A 49 -36.15 14.61 -18.78
CA GLN A 49 -37.03 13.92 -19.70
C GLN A 49 -37.99 14.96 -20.24
N LYS A 50 -37.57 15.64 -21.31
CA LYS A 50 -38.51 16.31 -22.19
C LYS A 50 -39.46 15.24 -22.67
N SER A 51 -40.64 15.16 -22.05
CA SER A 51 -41.71 14.34 -22.59
C SER A 51 -42.02 14.92 -23.97
N LEU A 52 -41.57 14.24 -25.02
CA LEU A 52 -42.18 14.45 -26.30
C LEU A 52 -43.62 13.98 -26.14
N ALA A 53 -44.56 14.86 -26.48
CA ALA A 53 -45.93 14.46 -26.75
C ALA A 53 -45.89 13.18 -27.62
N PRO A 54 -46.86 12.26 -27.50
CA PRO A 54 -46.94 11.15 -28.44
C PRO A 54 -46.86 11.76 -29.83
N ALA A 55 -45.81 11.42 -30.57
CA ALA A 55 -45.70 11.82 -31.95
C ALA A 55 -46.96 11.26 -32.59
N ALA A 56 -47.87 12.14 -33.01
CA ALA A 56 -48.92 11.78 -33.93
C ALA A 56 -48.24 10.95 -35.02
N ALA A 57 -48.79 9.77 -35.28
CA ALA A 57 -48.29 8.86 -36.29
C ALA A 57 -47.89 9.67 -37.52
N VAL A 58 -46.59 9.74 -37.78
CA VAL A 58 -46.11 10.23 -39.06
C VAL A 58 -46.49 9.10 -40.00
N GLU A 59 -47.60 9.28 -40.70
CA GLU A 59 -47.99 8.48 -41.84
C GLU A 59 -46.92 8.69 -42.90
N VAL A 60 -45.93 7.79 -42.90
CA VAL A 60 -44.97 7.67 -43.99
C VAL A 60 -45.73 7.00 -45.12
N ASP A 61 -46.25 7.83 -46.03
CA ASP A 61 -46.77 7.41 -47.32
C ASP A 61 -45.57 6.99 -48.19
N ASP A 62 -45.08 5.78 -47.94
CA ASP A 62 -44.13 5.09 -48.80
C ASP A 62 -44.91 4.04 -49.62
N PRO A 63 -45.12 4.24 -50.94
CA PRO A 63 -45.87 3.31 -51.78
C PRO A 63 -45.12 1.99 -52.04
N THR A 64 -43.97 1.79 -51.37
CA THR A 64 -43.21 0.53 -51.40
C THR A 64 -42.93 0.06 -49.96
N GLY A 65 -43.99 -0.01 -49.15
CA GLY A 65 -43.98 -0.43 -47.74
C GLY A 65 -43.12 -1.64 -47.40
N ALA A 66 -41.83 -1.38 -47.23
CA ALA A 66 -40.85 -2.30 -46.68
C ALA A 66 -40.08 -1.52 -45.62
N VAL A 67 -40.70 -1.36 -44.45
CA VAL A 67 -39.93 -1.39 -43.22
C VAL A 67 -39.15 -2.70 -43.28
N ALA A 68 -37.86 -2.65 -43.57
CA ALA A 68 -37.00 -3.81 -43.39
C ALA A 68 -37.14 -4.15 -41.92
N ALA A 69 -37.94 -5.17 -41.61
CA ALA A 69 -38.13 -5.67 -40.27
C ALA A 69 -36.71 -5.90 -39.73
N VAL A 70 -36.32 -5.13 -38.72
CA VAL A 70 -35.09 -5.41 -38.00
C VAL A 70 -35.25 -6.83 -37.52
N ASP A 71 -34.44 -7.73 -38.05
CA ASP A 71 -34.52 -9.14 -37.75
C ASP A 71 -34.03 -9.35 -36.31
N THR A 72 -34.94 -9.13 -35.37
CA THR A 72 -34.72 -9.32 -33.93
C THR A 72 -34.51 -10.79 -33.59
N THR A 73 -34.59 -11.68 -34.57
CA THR A 73 -34.27 -13.09 -34.43
C THR A 73 -32.76 -13.32 -34.23
N SER A 74 -31.92 -12.29 -34.42
CA SER A 74 -30.51 -12.24 -33.97
C SER A 74 -30.26 -11.53 -32.63
N LEU A 75 -31.30 -10.92 -32.01
CA LEU A 75 -31.15 -10.25 -30.72
C LEU A 75 -31.17 -11.30 -29.59
N SER A 76 -30.13 -11.28 -28.76
CA SER A 76 -30.03 -12.14 -27.59
C SER A 76 -31.15 -11.82 -26.59
N ASP A 77 -31.81 -12.85 -26.08
CA ASP A 77 -32.90 -12.77 -25.11
C ASP A 77 -32.43 -12.83 -23.65
N GLU A 78 -31.15 -12.52 -23.41
CA GLU A 78 -30.52 -12.50 -22.08
C GLU A 78 -31.11 -11.40 -21.15
N ASN A 79 -31.89 -10.47 -21.69
CA ASN A 79 -32.63 -9.46 -20.94
C ASN A 79 -34.14 -9.77 -20.80
N ASP A 80 -34.63 -10.89 -21.34
CA ASP A 80 -36.01 -11.36 -21.16
C ASP A 80 -36.09 -12.30 -19.95
N PHE A 81 -36.77 -11.85 -18.90
CA PHE A 81 -36.89 -12.58 -17.63
C PHE A 81 -37.61 -13.92 -17.76
N GLU A 82 -38.59 -14.06 -18.67
CA GLU A 82 -39.31 -15.31 -18.89
C GLU A 82 -38.42 -16.32 -19.63
N ALA A 83 -37.69 -15.87 -20.64
CA ALA A 83 -36.75 -16.71 -21.39
C ALA A 83 -35.59 -17.22 -20.50
N VAL A 84 -35.07 -16.38 -19.60
CA VAL A 84 -34.04 -16.76 -18.64
C VAL A 84 -34.57 -17.68 -17.55
N ALA A 85 -35.76 -17.40 -17.00
CA ALA A 85 -36.39 -18.25 -15.97
C ALA A 85 -36.69 -19.67 -16.47
N ALA A 86 -37.03 -19.82 -17.76
CA ALA A 86 -37.22 -21.12 -18.38
C ALA A 86 -35.92 -21.94 -18.53
N ARG A 87 -34.75 -21.28 -18.57
CA ARG A 87 -33.44 -21.92 -18.79
C ARG A 87 -32.60 -22.08 -17.52
N GLN A 88 -32.72 -21.14 -16.59
CA GLN A 88 -31.95 -21.07 -15.35
C GLN A 88 -32.87 -21.32 -14.17
N SER A 89 -32.75 -22.48 -13.55
CA SER A 89 -33.46 -22.79 -12.31
C SER A 89 -32.62 -22.45 -11.08
N ILE A 90 -33.30 -22.33 -9.93
CA ILE A 90 -32.66 -22.09 -8.62
C ILE A 90 -31.70 -23.23 -8.28
N GLU A 91 -32.05 -24.47 -8.61
CA GLU A 91 -31.23 -25.65 -8.36
C GLU A 91 -29.95 -25.65 -9.21
N SER A 92 -30.05 -25.23 -10.48
CA SER A 92 -28.90 -25.09 -11.37
C SER A 92 -27.90 -24.07 -10.82
N ASP A 93 -28.39 -22.91 -10.37
CA ASP A 93 -27.53 -21.86 -9.82
C ASP A 93 -26.93 -22.26 -8.47
N ALA A 94 -27.71 -22.92 -7.61
CA ALA A 94 -27.22 -23.48 -6.35
C ALA A 94 -26.09 -24.50 -6.57
N LYS A 95 -26.21 -25.36 -7.59
CA LYS A 95 -25.16 -26.32 -7.96
C LYS A 95 -23.90 -25.59 -8.45
N ARG A 96 -24.04 -24.60 -9.32
CA ARG A 96 -22.90 -23.81 -9.83
C ARG A 96 -22.19 -23.06 -8.71
N LEU A 97 -22.95 -22.51 -7.77
CA LEU A 97 -22.42 -21.83 -6.60
C LEU A 97 -21.70 -22.81 -5.66
N ALA A 98 -22.24 -24.02 -5.47
CA ALA A 98 -21.60 -25.08 -4.71
C ALA A 98 -20.28 -25.52 -5.36
N GLU A 99 -20.25 -25.70 -6.69
CA GLU A 99 -19.03 -26.00 -7.45
C GLU A 99 -18.00 -24.88 -7.37
N SER A 100 -18.43 -23.62 -7.38
CA SER A 100 -17.56 -22.46 -7.25
C SER A 100 -16.98 -22.35 -5.84
N ARG A 101 -17.80 -22.57 -4.80
CA ARG A 101 -17.37 -22.60 -3.39
C ARG A 101 -16.42 -23.76 -3.11
N ALA A 102 -16.63 -24.93 -3.73
CA ALA A 102 -15.74 -26.08 -3.59
C ALA A 102 -14.32 -25.82 -4.13
N LYS A 103 -14.16 -24.85 -5.03
CA LYS A 103 -12.88 -24.44 -5.61
C LYS A 103 -12.29 -23.20 -4.94
N TYR A 104 -13.04 -22.55 -4.07
CA TYR A 104 -12.61 -21.32 -3.42
C TYR A 104 -11.62 -21.64 -2.31
N VAL A 105 -10.43 -21.06 -2.39
CA VAL A 105 -9.40 -21.14 -1.36
C VAL A 105 -9.07 -19.74 -0.91
N VAL A 106 -9.31 -19.45 0.37
CA VAL A 106 -8.81 -18.24 1.02
C VAL A 106 -7.38 -18.53 1.48
N ILE A 107 -6.43 -17.75 1.00
CA ILE A 107 -5.06 -17.77 1.52
C ILE A 107 -4.95 -16.61 2.49
N GLU A 108 -4.77 -16.93 3.77
CA GLU A 108 -4.51 -15.92 4.79
C GLU A 108 -3.16 -15.23 4.51
N PRO A 109 -3.06 -13.90 4.73
CA PRO A 109 -1.77 -13.21 4.67
C PRO A 109 -0.77 -13.92 5.60
N THR A 110 0.33 -14.36 5.01
CA THR A 110 1.45 -14.94 5.76
C THR A 110 2.59 -13.95 5.79
N ASP A 111 3.32 -13.91 6.91
CA ASP A 111 4.51 -13.06 7.03
C ASP A 111 5.54 -13.42 5.95
N LEU A 112 6.22 -12.39 5.46
CA LEU A 112 7.26 -12.57 4.45
C LEU A 112 8.41 -13.42 5.03
N PRO A 113 8.92 -14.42 4.29
CA PRO A 113 10.04 -15.21 4.76
C PRO A 113 11.27 -14.34 4.98
N VAL A 114 11.92 -14.49 6.14
CA VAL A 114 13.18 -13.81 6.44
C VAL A 114 14.27 -14.40 5.55
N ARG A 115 15.02 -13.54 4.85
CA ARG A 115 16.13 -13.97 4.00
C ARG A 115 17.17 -14.73 4.83
N PRO A 116 17.48 -16.00 4.51
CA PRO A 116 18.46 -16.77 5.27
C PRO A 116 19.89 -16.28 4.99
N GLY A 117 20.58 -15.81 6.03
CA GLY A 117 22.03 -15.96 6.21
C GLY A 117 22.99 -15.27 5.25
N THR A 118 22.55 -14.36 4.38
CA THR A 118 23.51 -13.52 3.65
C THR A 118 23.96 -12.38 4.56
N ASN A 119 25.25 -12.31 4.90
CA ASN A 119 25.89 -11.13 5.54
C ASN A 119 25.89 -9.88 4.61
N GLU A 120 24.95 -9.82 3.67
CA GLU A 120 24.77 -8.71 2.75
C GLU A 120 23.79 -7.74 3.39
N ILE A 121 24.27 -6.53 3.65
CA ILE A 121 23.44 -5.44 4.15
C ILE A 121 22.37 -5.16 3.11
N SER A 122 21.10 -5.20 3.52
CA SER A 122 19.98 -4.82 2.67
C SER A 122 20.04 -3.32 2.38
N ILE A 123 20.06 -2.95 1.08
CA ILE A 123 20.02 -1.54 0.69
C ILE A 123 18.71 -0.87 1.11
N ILE A 124 17.62 -1.63 1.20
CA ILE A 124 16.30 -1.16 1.64
C ILE A 124 16.35 -0.83 3.13
N GLU A 125 16.92 -1.73 3.94
CA GLU A 125 17.10 -1.49 5.37
C GLU A 125 18.00 -0.25 5.60
N TYR A 126 19.06 -0.11 4.80
CA TYR A 126 19.88 1.09 4.83
C TYR A 126 19.07 2.36 4.50
N ALA A 127 18.25 2.33 3.44
CA ALA A 127 17.40 3.46 3.05
C ALA A 127 16.45 3.90 4.17
N LEU A 128 15.84 2.94 4.86
CA LEU A 128 14.87 3.16 5.93
C LEU A 128 15.53 3.62 7.24
N ARG A 129 16.75 3.14 7.54
CA ARG A 129 17.47 3.49 8.77
C ARG A 129 18.19 4.84 8.67
N THR A 130 18.68 5.21 7.49
CA THR A 130 19.45 6.45 7.31
C THR A 130 18.54 7.65 7.03
N THR A 131 18.85 8.79 7.62
CA THR A 131 18.18 10.07 7.38
C THR A 131 19.02 11.02 6.53
N ASN A 132 20.11 10.52 5.92
CA ASN A 132 20.98 11.36 5.10
C ASN A 132 20.20 11.96 3.91
N PRO A 133 20.34 13.27 3.64
CA PRO A 133 19.81 13.87 2.42
C PRO A 133 20.68 13.50 1.22
N VAL A 134 20.06 13.35 0.05
CA VAL A 134 20.80 13.13 -1.21
C VAL A 134 21.60 14.39 -1.58
N GLY A 135 22.85 14.21 -1.99
CA GLY A 135 23.76 15.28 -2.41
C GLY A 135 24.33 16.14 -1.28
N VAL A 136 24.03 15.84 -0.02
CA VAL A 136 24.56 16.58 1.14
C VAL A 136 25.69 15.78 1.76
N GLN A 137 26.89 16.36 1.78
CA GLN A 137 28.06 15.72 2.36
C GLN A 137 27.92 15.51 3.87
N ILE A 138 27.72 14.25 4.28
CA ILE A 138 27.72 13.82 5.69
C ILE A 138 29.05 13.13 6.04
N TYR A 139 29.65 12.44 5.07
CA TYR A 139 30.91 11.74 5.21
C TYR A 139 32.03 12.52 4.54
N ARG A 140 33.05 12.87 5.33
CA ARG A 140 34.22 13.58 4.81
C ARG A 140 34.95 12.73 3.77
N ARG A 141 35.19 13.30 2.59
CA ARG A 141 36.05 12.73 1.56
C ARG A 141 37.37 13.50 1.56
N SER A 142 38.46 12.81 1.89
CA SER A 142 39.80 13.41 2.06
C SER A 142 40.62 13.44 0.76
N GLY A 143 40.03 13.08 -0.37
CA GLY A 143 40.66 13.10 -1.69
C GLY A 143 40.22 14.28 -2.53
N LEU A 144 41.06 14.67 -3.50
CA LEU A 144 40.61 15.47 -4.62
C LEU A 144 39.58 14.65 -5.40
N TYR A 145 38.46 15.27 -5.76
CA TYR A 145 37.46 14.64 -6.61
C TYR A 145 38.11 14.17 -7.92
N ASN A 146 37.84 12.92 -8.30
CA ASN A 146 38.30 12.34 -9.56
C ASN A 146 37.10 11.78 -10.32
N GLU A 147 36.62 12.57 -11.28
CA GLU A 147 35.45 12.26 -12.09
C GLU A 147 35.65 11.00 -12.93
N GLU A 148 36.82 10.81 -13.53
CA GLU A 148 37.10 9.67 -14.39
C GLU A 148 37.09 8.35 -13.61
N LEU A 149 37.65 8.36 -12.39
CA LEU A 149 37.54 7.20 -11.50
C LEU A 149 36.10 6.95 -11.07
N TYR A 150 35.34 7.98 -10.68
CA TYR A 150 33.93 7.84 -10.30
C TYR A 150 33.11 7.19 -11.43
N LEU A 151 33.18 7.74 -12.64
CA LEU A 151 32.45 7.24 -13.80
C LEU A 151 32.85 5.80 -14.13
N ARG A 152 34.16 5.49 -14.12
CA ARG A 152 34.65 4.13 -14.37
C ARG A 152 34.18 3.14 -13.30
N SER A 153 34.25 3.52 -12.03
CA SER A 153 33.85 2.66 -10.92
C SER A 153 32.34 2.42 -10.91
N CYS A 154 31.53 3.43 -11.24
CA CYS A 154 30.08 3.29 -11.31
C CYS A 154 29.61 2.49 -12.53
N ASN A 155 30.26 2.68 -13.69
CA ASN A 155 29.97 1.90 -14.90
C ASN A 155 30.37 0.42 -14.81
N PHE A 156 31.09 0.02 -13.75
CA PHE A 156 31.43 -1.39 -13.51
C PHE A 156 30.22 -2.22 -13.07
N TYR A 157 29.23 -1.61 -12.42
CA TYR A 157 28.05 -2.29 -11.88
C TYR A 157 26.87 -2.20 -12.86
N ALA A 158 25.98 -3.19 -12.83
CA ALA A 158 24.82 -3.20 -13.73
C ALA A 158 23.74 -2.18 -13.32
N SER A 159 23.76 -1.73 -12.06
CA SER A 159 22.81 -0.73 -11.55
C SER A 159 23.37 0.07 -10.36
N PRO A 160 22.83 1.26 -10.07
CA PRO A 160 23.16 2.01 -8.84
C PRO A 160 22.87 1.22 -7.56
N SER A 161 21.80 0.41 -7.55
CA SER A 161 21.43 -0.43 -6.40
C SER A 161 22.47 -1.52 -6.12
N GLU A 162 23.05 -2.10 -7.17
CA GLU A 162 24.15 -3.07 -7.04
C GLU A 162 25.42 -2.37 -6.52
N ALA A 163 25.76 -1.21 -7.07
CA ALA A 163 26.88 -0.40 -6.59
C ALA A 163 26.72 -0.04 -5.09
N GLN A 164 25.51 0.35 -4.66
CA GLN A 164 25.20 0.64 -3.27
C GLN A 164 25.35 -0.59 -2.37
N GLN A 165 24.90 -1.76 -2.82
CA GLN A 165 25.06 -2.99 -2.06
C GLN A 165 26.55 -3.31 -1.81
N VAL A 166 27.38 -3.19 -2.86
CA VAL A 166 28.82 -3.44 -2.76
C VAL A 166 29.52 -2.35 -1.93
N PHE A 167 29.09 -1.10 -2.04
CA PHE A 167 29.56 0.02 -1.22
C PHE A 167 29.35 -0.27 0.27
N LEU A 168 28.14 -0.65 0.68
CA LEU A 168 27.84 -1.01 2.06
C LEU A 168 28.61 -2.26 2.52
N LYS A 169 28.76 -3.26 1.64
CA LYS A 169 29.53 -4.49 1.91
C LYS A 169 31.02 -4.22 2.13
N ARG A 170 31.59 -3.19 1.50
CA ARG A 170 33.01 -2.83 1.57
C ARG A 170 33.35 -1.71 2.57
N SER A 171 32.47 -1.42 3.53
CA SER A 171 32.63 -0.40 4.59
C SER A 171 32.20 1.04 4.26
N GLY A 172 31.48 1.24 3.15
CA GLY A 172 30.71 2.45 2.95
C GLY A 172 29.63 2.58 4.04
N PRO A 173 29.23 3.79 4.46
CA PRO A 173 29.61 5.10 3.94
C PRO A 173 30.82 5.77 4.63
N LYS A 174 31.33 5.14 5.71
CA LYS A 174 32.47 5.66 6.47
C LYS A 174 33.73 5.71 5.62
N MET A 175 33.97 4.67 4.82
CA MET A 175 35.14 4.58 3.95
C MET A 175 34.70 4.23 2.53
N ASP A 176 35.08 5.06 1.56
CA ASP A 176 34.84 4.83 0.15
C ASP A 176 36.15 4.49 -0.57
N TRP A 177 36.43 3.19 -0.70
CA TRP A 177 37.69 2.69 -1.27
C TRP A 177 37.69 2.69 -2.80
N MET A 178 36.51 2.81 -3.41
CA MET A 178 36.31 2.68 -4.85
C MET A 178 35.91 3.99 -5.51
N GLY A 179 35.69 5.05 -4.72
CA GLY A 179 35.26 6.34 -5.24
C GLY A 179 33.84 6.30 -5.78
N LEU A 180 32.94 5.54 -5.14
CA LEU A 180 31.54 5.42 -5.57
C LEU A 180 30.65 6.56 -5.05
N ASP A 181 31.06 7.26 -3.99
CA ASP A 181 30.29 8.31 -3.31
C ASP A 181 31.21 9.54 -3.11
N PRO A 182 31.50 10.29 -4.19
CA PRO A 182 32.43 11.42 -4.18
C PRO A 182 31.88 12.65 -3.43
N ASP A 183 30.57 12.82 -3.39
CA ASP A 183 29.88 13.87 -2.64
C ASP A 183 29.76 13.55 -1.14
N GLY A 184 29.85 12.27 -0.77
CA GLY A 184 29.91 11.84 0.61
C GLY A 184 28.56 11.88 1.31
N ASP A 185 27.47 11.74 0.59
CA ASP A 185 26.11 11.71 1.15
C ASP A 185 25.75 10.33 1.72
N GLY A 186 26.57 9.33 1.42
CA GLY A 186 26.40 7.93 1.82
C GLY A 186 25.62 7.09 0.81
N PHE A 187 25.45 7.58 -0.43
CA PHE A 187 24.76 6.93 -1.52
C PHE A 187 25.68 6.83 -2.76
N ALA A 188 26.01 5.61 -3.13
CA ALA A 188 26.91 5.30 -4.22
C ALA A 188 26.25 5.51 -5.60
N CYS A 189 27.01 6.04 -6.55
CA CYS A 189 26.67 6.06 -7.98
C CYS A 189 25.27 6.62 -8.27
N SER A 190 24.91 7.72 -7.61
CA SER A 190 23.59 8.36 -7.74
C SER A 190 22.40 7.50 -7.30
N TRP A 191 22.62 6.49 -6.45
CA TRP A 191 21.53 5.70 -5.90
C TRP A 191 20.60 6.55 -5.01
N ASP A 192 19.30 6.52 -5.28
CA ASP A 192 18.32 7.33 -4.56
C ASP A 192 17.54 6.47 -3.53
N PRO A 193 17.60 6.78 -2.22
CA PRO A 193 16.84 6.09 -1.18
C PRO A 193 15.35 6.49 -1.14
N THR A 194 14.96 7.57 -1.81
CA THR A 194 13.63 8.21 -1.67
C THR A 194 12.47 7.26 -1.94
N PRO A 195 12.46 6.44 -3.01
CA PRO A 195 11.35 5.52 -3.26
C PRO A 195 11.12 4.51 -2.12
N PHE A 196 12.20 4.04 -1.49
CA PHE A 196 12.12 3.09 -0.37
C PHE A 196 11.62 3.74 0.90
N ARG A 197 12.01 4.99 1.16
CA ARG A 197 11.53 5.78 2.31
C ARG A 197 10.03 6.08 2.20
N LEU A 198 9.55 6.42 1.00
CA LEU A 198 8.12 6.66 0.75
C LEU A 198 7.28 5.40 0.92
N ALA A 199 7.78 4.25 0.45
CA ALA A 199 7.10 2.97 0.65
C ALA A 199 7.03 2.59 2.14
N GLY A 200 8.09 2.88 2.91
CA GLY A 200 8.12 2.61 4.36
C GLY A 200 7.26 3.54 5.21
N SER A 201 6.98 4.77 4.75
CA SER A 201 6.14 5.73 5.48
C SER A 201 4.63 5.56 5.25
N SER A 202 4.23 4.68 4.32
CA SER A 202 2.84 4.47 3.92
C SER A 202 2.15 3.32 4.67
N GLY A 203 2.80 2.78 5.71
CA GLY A 203 2.31 1.68 6.55
C GLY A 203 1.82 2.14 7.92
#